data_AF-A0A6G3TX67-F1
#
_entry.id   AF-A0A6G3TX67-F1
#
_cell.length_a   1.000
_cell.length_b   1.000
_cell.length_c   1.000
_cell.angle_alpha   90.00
_cell.angle_beta   90.00
_cell.angle_gamma   90.00
#
_symmetry.space_group_name_H-M   'P 1'
#
loop_
_entity.id
_entity.type
_entity.pdbx_description
1 polymer ?
#
loop_
_entity_poly.entity_id
_entity_poly.type
_entity_poly.pdbx_seq_one_letter_code
_entity_poly.pdbx_strand_id
1 'polypeptide(L)'
;LCGTGTWRPTHRDDLEEVAARAGLGPDGSGRVACPFGYADPDSALRGLLSTGLFDPAIEATDQVQVSKELAEALHPYQRPDGTVWMPNVFRYLIARVP
;
A
#
# COMPACT_ATOMS: atom_id res chain seq x y z
N LEU A 1 -15.61 2.78 -16.80
CA LEU A 1 -15.26 4.15 -16.39
C LEU A 1 -14.32 4.04 -15.20
N CYS A 2 -13.01 3.96 -15.45
CA CYS A 2 -12.02 4.00 -14.39
C CYS A 2 -12.08 5.41 -13.79
N GLY A 3 -12.38 5.50 -12.49
CA GLY A 3 -12.62 6.78 -11.84
C GLY A 3 -11.38 7.66 -11.94
N THR A 4 -11.54 8.87 -12.48
CA THR A 4 -10.63 10.00 -12.37
C THR A 4 -10.61 10.51 -10.92
N GLY A 5 -10.35 9.63 -9.96
CA GLY A 5 -10.18 10.00 -8.57
C GLY A 5 -8.81 10.66 -8.44
N THR A 6 -8.78 11.98 -8.34
CA THR A 6 -7.58 12.69 -7.86
C THR A 6 -7.13 12.01 -6.58
N TRP A 7 -5.88 11.57 -6.54
CA TRP A 7 -5.32 10.96 -5.34
C TRP A 7 -5.55 11.89 -4.15
N ARG A 8 -6.11 11.35 -3.07
CA ARG A 8 -6.26 12.07 -1.80
C ARG A 8 -5.72 11.18 -0.67
N PRO A 9 -5.07 11.77 0.35
CA PRO A 9 -4.68 11.03 1.55
C PRO A 9 -5.89 10.38 2.22
N THR A 10 -5.71 9.18 2.77
CA THR A 10 -6.73 8.53 3.59
C THR A 10 -6.92 9.29 4.90
N HIS A 11 -8.15 9.64 5.24
CA HIS A 11 -8.53 10.28 6.49
C HIS A 11 -8.91 9.24 7.56
N ARG A 12 -8.93 9.68 8.83
CA ARG A 12 -9.23 8.83 9.99
C ARG A 12 -10.50 8.00 9.79
N ASP A 13 -11.55 8.60 9.26
CA ASP A 13 -12.92 8.05 9.26
C ASP A 13 -13.35 7.48 7.89
N ASP A 14 -12.44 7.38 6.91
CA ASP A 14 -12.77 6.93 5.54
C ASP A 14 -13.39 5.53 5.50
N LEU A 15 -12.98 4.58 6.36
CA LEU A 15 -13.56 3.23 6.38
C LEU A 15 -15.01 3.24 6.89
N GLU A 16 -15.29 4.05 7.92
CA GLU A 16 -16.62 4.22 8.48
C GLU A 16 -17.56 4.87 7.44
N GLU A 17 -17.08 5.88 6.71
CA GLU A 17 -17.81 6.49 5.61
C GLU A 17 -18.10 5.49 4.47
N VAL A 18 -17.15 4.61 4.15
CA VAL A 18 -17.37 3.51 3.18
C VAL A 18 -18.45 2.56 3.69
N ALA A 19 -18.39 2.12 4.94
CA ALA A 19 -19.39 1.22 5.53
C ALA A 19 -20.78 1.85 5.56
N ALA A 20 -20.88 3.12 5.97
CA ALA A 20 -22.14 3.86 6.01
C ALA A 20 -22.77 4.00 4.61
N ARG A 21 -21.97 4.33 3.58
CA ARG A 21 -22.44 4.37 2.19
C ARG A 21 -22.91 3.01 1.66
N ALA A 22 -22.36 1.92 2.21
CA ALA A 22 -22.77 0.56 1.89
C ALA A 22 -23.98 0.09 2.72
N GLY A 23 -24.53 0.92 3.62
CA GLY A 23 -25.64 0.55 4.50
C GLY A 23 -25.26 -0.41 5.63
N LEU A 24 -23.97 -0.52 5.95
CA LEU A 24 -23.45 -1.37 7.02
C LEU A 24 -23.29 -0.59 8.32
N GLY A 25 -23.59 -1.25 9.44
CA GLY A 25 -23.35 -0.72 10.78
C GLY A 25 -21.93 -1.05 11.26
N PRO A 26 -21.08 -0.06 11.60
CA PRO A 26 -19.79 -0.32 12.24
C PRO A 26 -19.94 -1.11 13.53
N ASP A 27 -19.08 -2.13 13.71
CA ASP A 27 -19.10 -3.03 14.87
C ASP A 27 -17.77 -3.09 15.63
N GLY A 28 -16.70 -2.55 15.04
CA GLY A 28 -15.40 -2.48 15.67
C GLY A 28 -14.35 -2.05 14.68
N SER A 29 -13.23 -1.53 15.16
CA SER A 29 -12.10 -1.18 14.33
C SER A 29 -10.79 -1.46 15.06
N GLY A 30 -9.71 -1.56 14.30
CA GLY A 30 -8.40 -1.78 14.88
C GLY A 30 -7.27 -1.46 13.92
N ARG A 31 -6.06 -1.70 14.41
CA ARG A 31 -4.82 -1.60 13.64
C ARG A 31 -4.08 -2.92 13.72
N VAL A 32 -3.51 -3.34 12.61
CA VAL A 32 -2.69 -4.55 12.52
C VAL A 32 -1.33 -4.19 11.94
N ALA A 33 -0.27 -4.65 12.59
CA ALA A 33 1.06 -4.59 11.99
C ALA A 33 1.10 -5.60 10.83
N CYS A 34 1.31 -5.10 9.61
CA CYS A 34 1.39 -5.90 8.40
C CYS A 34 2.68 -5.56 7.64
N PRO A 35 3.85 -5.85 8.23
CA PRO A 35 5.12 -5.51 7.61
C PRO A 35 5.28 -6.21 6.28
N PHE A 36 5.88 -5.52 5.31
CA PHE A 36 6.26 -6.15 4.05
C PHE A 36 7.69 -6.68 4.19
N GLY A 37 7.80 -8.01 4.21
CA GLY A 37 9.06 -8.73 4.29
C GLY A 37 9.39 -9.36 2.95
N TYR A 38 10.61 -9.14 2.47
CA TYR A 38 11.12 -9.74 1.24
C TYR A 38 12.50 -10.35 1.48
N ALA A 39 12.83 -11.40 0.73
CA ALA A 39 14.11 -12.09 0.84
C ALA A 39 15.30 -11.20 0.49
N ASP A 40 15.10 -10.26 -0.45
CA ASP A 40 16.13 -9.40 -1.02
C ASP A 40 15.48 -8.16 -1.70
N PRO A 41 16.27 -7.13 -2.06
CA PRO A 41 15.76 -5.93 -2.73
C PRO A 41 15.07 -6.19 -4.08
N ASP A 42 15.52 -7.16 -4.86
CA ASP A 42 14.90 -7.47 -6.16
C ASP A 42 13.50 -8.08 -5.96
N SER A 43 13.35 -8.93 -4.94
CA SER A 43 12.06 -9.48 -4.51
C SER A 43 11.12 -8.37 -4.01
N ALA A 44 11.64 -7.40 -3.25
CA ALA A 44 10.88 -6.23 -2.82
C ALA A 44 10.43 -5.38 -4.01
N LEU A 45 11.32 -5.11 -4.96
CA LEU A 45 11.00 -4.35 -6.17
C LEU A 45 9.89 -5.02 -6.99
N ARG A 46 9.98 -6.32 -7.24
CA ARG A 46 8.91 -7.09 -7.91
C ARG A 46 7.59 -7.02 -7.14
N GLY A 47 7.65 -7.16 -5.81
CA GLY A 47 6.48 -7.06 -4.94
C GLY A 47 5.79 -5.70 -5.06
N LEU A 48 6.55 -4.60 -4.98
CA LEU A 48 6.04 -3.25 -5.09
C LEU A 48 5.46 -2.95 -6.49
N LEU A 49 6.17 -3.34 -7.55
CA LEU A 49 5.70 -3.15 -8.93
C LEU A 49 4.42 -3.97 -9.21
N SER A 50 4.25 -5.15 -8.61
CA SER A 50 3.05 -5.98 -8.80
C SER A 50 1.75 -5.35 -8.29
N THR A 51 1.83 -4.28 -7.49
CA THR A 51 0.65 -3.56 -7.00
C THR A 51 -0.05 -2.72 -8.07
N GLY A 52 0.63 -2.43 -9.19
CA GLY A 52 0.17 -1.48 -10.21
C GLY A 52 0.19 -0.01 -9.76
N LEU A 53 0.60 0.28 -8.51
CA LEU A 53 0.62 1.64 -7.97
C LEU A 53 1.59 2.57 -8.73
N PHE A 54 2.62 1.99 -9.34
CA PHE A 54 3.68 2.71 -10.04
C PHE A 54 3.48 2.76 -11.55
N ASP A 55 2.41 2.15 -12.09
CA ASP A 55 2.14 2.14 -13.54
C ASP A 55 2.08 3.55 -14.14
N PRO A 56 1.41 4.55 -13.51
CA PRO A 56 1.41 5.91 -14.05
C PRO A 56 2.81 6.55 -14.09
N ALA A 57 3.70 6.21 -13.15
CA ALA A 57 5.06 6.70 -13.15
C ALA A 57 5.90 6.04 -14.27
N ILE A 58 5.67 4.75 -14.53
CA ILE A 58 6.29 4.02 -15.63
C ILE A 58 5.83 4.60 -16.98
N GLU A 59 4.54 4.90 -17.13
CA GLU A 59 4.00 5.53 -18.33
C GLU A 59 4.56 6.94 -18.56
N ALA A 60 4.73 7.72 -17.50
CA ALA A 60 5.27 9.08 -17.57
C ALA A 60 6.79 9.14 -17.82
N THR A 61 7.50 8.06 -17.52
CA THR A 61 8.96 7.96 -17.68
C THR A 61 9.31 6.65 -18.39
N ASP A 62 9.83 5.66 -17.65
CA ASP A 62 10.05 4.30 -18.11
C ASP A 62 10.28 3.37 -16.91
N GLN A 63 10.26 2.06 -17.17
CA GLN A 63 10.44 1.04 -16.13
C GLN A 63 11.84 1.05 -15.50
N VAL A 64 12.89 1.41 -16.23
CA VAL A 64 14.27 1.43 -15.72
C VAL A 64 14.41 2.54 -14.68
N GLN A 65 13.92 3.74 -15.00
CA GLN A 65 13.96 4.89 -14.11
C GLN A 65 13.17 4.61 -12.83
N VAL A 66 11.94 4.11 -12.94
CA VAL A 66 11.11 3.79 -11.76
C VAL A 66 11.75 2.69 -10.91
N SER A 67 12.31 1.65 -11.54
CA SER A 67 12.99 0.56 -10.83
C SER A 67 14.20 1.06 -10.05
N LYS A 68 15.01 1.95 -10.64
CA LYS A 68 16.16 2.56 -9.97
C LYS A 68 15.73 3.38 -8.76
N GLU A 69 14.69 4.20 -8.87
CA GLU A 69 14.24 5.03 -7.75
C GLU A 69 13.59 4.20 -6.64
N LEU A 70 12.88 3.13 -6.99
CA LEU A 70 12.35 2.18 -6.00
C LEU A 70 13.48 1.43 -5.28
N ALA A 71 14.50 0.97 -6.01
CA ALA A 71 15.67 0.35 -5.41
C ALA A 71 16.39 1.32 -4.45
N GLU A 72 16.55 2.58 -4.84
CA GLU A 72 17.13 3.61 -3.98
C GLU A 72 16.30 3.82 -2.69
N ALA A 73 14.98 3.90 -2.82
CA ALA A 73 14.06 4.06 -1.71
C ALA A 73 14.00 2.85 -0.76
N LEU A 74 14.45 1.67 -1.20
CA LEU A 74 14.47 0.45 -0.40
C LEU A 74 15.66 0.37 0.57
N HIS A 75 16.76 1.12 0.34
CA HIS A 75 17.96 1.04 1.17
C HIS A 75 17.71 1.19 2.69
N PRO A 76 16.87 2.14 3.17
CA PRO A 76 16.62 2.27 4.60
C PRO A 76 15.91 1.06 5.23
N TYR A 77 15.28 0.23 4.40
CA TYR A 77 14.52 -0.96 4.82
C TYR A 77 15.32 -2.26 4.66
N GLN A 78 16.50 -2.20 4.04
CA GLN A 78 17.38 -3.35 3.91
C GLN A 78 18.11 -3.61 5.23
N ARG A 79 18.04 -4.84 5.69
CA ARG A 79 18.72 -5.32 6.89
C ARG A 79 20.14 -5.83 6.55
N PRO A 80 21.04 -5.94 7.55
CA PRO A 80 22.39 -6.46 7.33
C PRO A 80 22.44 -7.89 6.76
N ASP A 81 21.39 -8.68 6.95
CA ASP A 81 21.26 -10.05 6.41
C ASP A 81 20.80 -10.08 4.94
N GLY A 82 20.63 -8.92 4.30
CA GLY A 82 20.20 -8.77 2.92
C GLY A 82 18.68 -8.73 2.74
N THR A 83 17.90 -9.07 3.77
CA THR A 83 16.43 -9.03 3.70
C THR A 83 15.91 -7.60 3.69
N VAL A 84 14.72 -7.39 3.13
CA VAL A 84 14.01 -6.11 3.20
C VAL A 84 12.86 -6.23 4.18
N TRP A 85 12.75 -5.25 5.08
CA TRP A 85 11.67 -5.16 6.04
C TRP A 85 11.08 -3.75 6.10
N MET A 86 9.89 -3.59 5.55
CA MET A 86 9.15 -2.33 5.58
C MET A 86 8.07 -2.38 6.67
N PRO A 87 8.16 -1.56 7.72
CA PRO A 87 7.12 -1.51 8.75
C PRO A 87 5.85 -0.87 8.17
N ASN A 88 4.74 -1.61 8.14
CA ASN A 88 3.43 -1.07 7.77
C ASN A 88 2.39 -1.41 8.84
N VAL A 89 1.44 -0.49 9.01
CA VAL A 89 0.27 -0.66 9.88
C VAL A 89 -0.97 -0.41 9.04
N PHE A 90 -1.88 -1.38 9.00
CA PHE A 90 -3.15 -1.27 8.30
C PHE A 90 -4.26 -1.06 9.31
N ARG A 91 -5.20 -0.17 8.97
CA ARG A 91 -6.45 -0.01 9.70
C ARG A 91 -7.50 -0.92 9.10
N TYR A 92 -8.30 -1.55 9.96
CA TYR A 92 -9.47 -2.33 9.53
C TYR A 92 -10.72 -1.87 10.27
N LEU A 93 -11.87 -2.14 9.65
CA LEU A 93 -13.20 -1.93 10.19
C LEU A 93 -13.98 -3.25 10.05
N ILE A 94 -14.62 -3.68 11.13
CA ILE A 94 -15.62 -4.73 11.14
C ILE A 94 -16.97 -4.03 11.07
N ALA A 95 -17.82 -4.45 10.14
CA ALA A 95 -19.16 -3.92 9.99
C ALA A 95 -20.17 -5.07 9.79
N ARG A 96 -21.40 -4.87 10.24
CA ARG A 96 -22.49 -5.84 10.16
C ARG A 96 -23.60 -5.33 9.25
N VAL A 97 -24.30 -6.26 8.61
CA VAL A 97 -25.63 -5.97 8.06
C VAL A 97 -26.61 -5.78 9.22
N PRO A 98 -27.58 -4.86 9.09
CA PRO A 98 -28.59 -4.63 10.13
C PRO A 98 -29.39 -5.88 10.52
#